data_AF-K7FQN0-F1
#
_entry.id   AF-K7FQN0-F1
#
_cell.length_a   1.000
_cell.length_b   1.000
_cell.length_c   1.000
_cell.angle_alpha   90.00
_cell.angle_beta   90.00
_cell.angle_gamma   90.00
#
_symmetry.space_group_name_H-M   'P 1'
#
loop_
_entity.id
_entity.type
_entity.pdbx_description
1 polymer ?
#
loop_
_entity_poly.entity_id
_entity_poly.type
_entity_poly.pdbx_seq_one_letter_code
_entity_poly.pdbx_strand_id
1 'polypeptide(L)'
;MHQLLLLVSVCLPSLPAAFAIYQRRSGDPAPTPRLQYLLEPLQEVVQAQRGATVTLPCVLRARPPHYKVKWSKVEPAGLLESVILITNGVQHKAYGPLGGRARLRRGGRGRSRCQLVNGLEDESVSLTLQLEGKSWPPQRPGQG
;
A
#
# COMPACT_ATOMS: atom_id res chain seq x y z
N MET A 1 38.62 27.17 -62.50
CA MET A 1 39.00 27.94 -61.30
C MET A 1 38.36 27.28 -60.07
N HIS A 2 39.17 27.01 -59.05
CA HIS A 2 38.84 26.68 -57.65
C HIS A 2 37.85 25.55 -57.29
N GLN A 3 38.46 24.39 -57.06
CA GLN A 3 38.23 23.47 -55.93
C GLN A 3 38.20 24.20 -54.56
N LEU A 4 37.25 23.84 -53.67
CA LEU A 4 37.20 24.08 -52.20
C LEU A 4 35.90 23.42 -51.66
N LEU A 5 35.75 22.84 -50.45
CA LEU A 5 36.68 22.20 -49.51
C LEU A 5 35.87 21.13 -48.72
N LEU A 6 36.52 20.12 -48.14
CA LEU A 6 35.90 19.15 -47.22
C LEU A 6 35.50 19.79 -45.89
N LEU A 7 34.48 19.25 -45.21
CA LEU A 7 34.42 19.21 -43.73
C LEU A 7 33.48 18.09 -43.26
N VAL A 8 34.05 16.99 -42.77
CA VAL A 8 33.31 15.90 -42.11
C VAL A 8 33.04 16.31 -40.67
N SER A 9 31.76 16.49 -40.31
CA SER A 9 31.38 16.78 -38.92
C SER A 9 31.32 15.49 -38.10
N VAL A 10 32.37 15.24 -37.31
CA VAL A 10 32.39 14.16 -36.31
C VAL A 10 31.82 14.69 -34.99
N CYS A 11 30.55 14.38 -34.72
CA CYS A 11 29.93 14.68 -33.42
C CYS A 11 30.33 13.63 -32.38
N LEU A 12 31.27 13.98 -31.50
CA LEU A 12 31.55 13.20 -30.28
C LEU A 12 30.48 13.49 -29.21
N PRO A 13 29.83 12.49 -28.61
CA PRO A 13 28.93 12.70 -27.48
C PRO A 13 29.72 12.76 -26.16
N SER A 14 29.84 13.95 -25.57
CA SER A 14 30.29 14.13 -24.19
C SER A 14 29.09 14.42 -23.27
N LEU A 15 28.57 13.38 -22.64
CA LEU A 15 27.60 13.50 -21.55
C LEU A 15 28.33 13.41 -20.20
N PRO A 16 28.36 14.47 -19.37
CA PRO A 16 28.89 14.36 -18.02
C PRO A 16 27.97 13.46 -17.19
N ALA A 17 28.56 12.50 -16.48
CA ALA A 17 27.81 11.60 -15.62
C ALA A 17 27.05 12.40 -14.55
N ALA A 18 25.72 12.32 -14.57
CA ALA A 18 24.88 12.89 -13.54
C ALA A 18 25.06 12.09 -12.24
N PHE A 19 26.05 12.49 -11.44
CA PHE A 19 26.17 12.06 -10.05
C PHE A 19 25.01 12.64 -9.25
N ALA A 20 23.86 11.96 -9.34
CA ALA A 20 22.74 12.17 -8.43
C ALA A 20 23.19 11.73 -7.03
N ILE A 21 23.76 12.68 -6.27
CA ILE A 21 24.06 12.50 -4.86
C ILE A 21 22.72 12.29 -4.16
N TYR A 22 22.39 11.02 -3.87
CA TYR A 22 21.28 10.64 -3.02
C TYR A 22 21.52 11.23 -1.62
N GLN A 23 21.01 12.43 -1.37
CA GLN A 23 20.91 12.95 -0.01
C GLN A 23 19.93 12.06 0.75
N ARG A 24 20.48 11.14 1.54
CA ARG A 24 19.74 10.34 2.51
C ARG A 24 19.17 11.31 3.55
N ARG A 25 17.90 11.68 3.39
CA ARG A 25 17.16 12.57 4.30
C ARG A 25 17.02 11.89 5.67
N SER A 26 17.98 12.11 6.54
CA SER A 26 17.87 11.84 7.97
C SER A 26 16.94 12.89 8.57
N GLY A 27 15.64 12.62 8.51
CA GLY A 27 14.62 13.42 9.18
C GLY A 27 14.26 12.80 10.51
N ASP A 28 14.28 13.59 11.58
CA ASP A 28 13.58 13.28 12.81
C ASP A 28 12.11 12.94 12.53
N PRO A 29 11.47 12.09 13.35
CA PRO A 29 10.05 11.78 13.18
C PRO A 29 9.21 13.06 13.35
N ALA A 30 8.58 13.48 12.26
CA ALA A 30 7.64 14.60 12.28
C ALA A 30 6.48 14.31 13.25
N PRO A 31 5.90 15.34 13.91
CA PRO A 31 4.71 15.17 14.73
C PRO A 31 3.62 14.49 13.93
N THR A 32 3.08 13.38 14.44
CA THR A 32 2.02 12.63 13.74
C THR A 32 0.79 13.51 13.56
N PRO A 33 0.34 13.77 12.31
CA PRO A 33 -0.81 14.63 12.07
C PRO A 33 -2.07 14.00 12.68
N ARG A 34 -2.80 14.80 13.46
CA ARG A 34 -3.99 14.35 14.19
C ARG A 34 -5.09 13.91 13.22
N LEU A 35 -5.53 12.66 13.35
CA LEU A 35 -6.62 12.13 12.52
C LEU A 35 -7.94 12.86 12.80
N GLN A 36 -8.52 13.46 11.77
CA GLN A 36 -9.80 14.15 11.78
C GLN A 36 -10.93 13.20 11.40
N TYR A 37 -10.71 12.33 10.41
CA TYR A 37 -11.73 11.46 9.83
C TYR A 37 -11.56 9.98 10.20
N LEU A 38 -10.34 9.50 10.36
CA LEU A 38 -10.04 8.13 10.78
C LEU A 38 -9.98 7.99 12.30
N LEU A 39 -10.35 6.81 12.80
CA LEU A 39 -10.04 6.39 14.17
C LEU A 39 -8.76 5.56 14.20
N GLU A 40 -7.91 5.86 15.18
CA GLU A 40 -6.75 5.05 15.54
C GLU A 40 -7.15 3.63 15.95
N PRO A 41 -6.34 2.61 15.59
CA PRO A 41 -6.62 1.23 15.92
C PRO A 41 -6.17 0.90 17.35
N LEU A 42 -7.10 0.52 18.23
CA LEU A 42 -6.82 0.04 19.61
C LEU A 42 -5.76 -1.10 19.71
N GLN A 43 -5.46 -1.79 18.61
CA GLN A 43 -4.40 -2.80 18.55
C GLN A 43 -3.76 -2.69 17.16
N GLU A 44 -2.45 -2.46 17.11
CA GLU A 44 -1.70 -2.31 15.85
C GLU A 44 -1.44 -3.65 15.13
N VAL A 45 -1.52 -4.76 15.88
CA VAL A 45 -1.31 -6.11 15.37
C VAL A 45 -2.63 -6.89 15.41
N VAL A 46 -2.89 -7.67 14.36
CA VAL A 46 -3.99 -8.64 14.30
C VAL A 46 -3.42 -10.00 13.93
N GLN A 47 -3.66 -10.99 14.77
CA GLN A 47 -3.27 -12.38 14.52
C GLN A 47 -4.42 -13.14 13.84
N ALA A 48 -4.08 -14.04 12.91
CA ALA A 48 -5.02 -14.96 12.28
C ALA A 48 -4.31 -16.23 11.83
N GLN A 49 -5.01 -17.37 11.83
CA GLN A 49 -4.48 -18.59 11.23
C GLN A 49 -4.46 -18.49 9.70
N ARG A 50 -3.48 -19.13 9.04
CA ARG A 50 -3.42 -19.22 7.58
C ARG A 50 -4.69 -19.86 7.02
N GLY A 51 -5.33 -19.18 6.07
CA GLY A 51 -6.59 -19.60 5.46
C GLY A 51 -7.84 -19.09 6.17
N ALA A 52 -7.73 -18.52 7.37
CA ALA A 52 -8.85 -17.90 8.07
C ALA A 52 -9.34 -16.61 7.38
N THR A 53 -10.62 -16.29 7.58
CA THR A 53 -11.17 -14.97 7.22
C THR A 53 -10.87 -13.98 8.34
N VAL A 54 -10.13 -12.91 8.03
CA VAL A 54 -9.69 -11.90 9.00
C VAL A 54 -10.36 -10.54 8.76
N THR A 55 -10.34 -9.67 9.77
CA THR A 55 -10.96 -8.34 9.82
C THR A 55 -9.97 -7.44 10.64
N LEU A 56 -9.29 -6.44 10.03
CA LEU A 56 -8.13 -5.63 10.55
C LEU A 56 -8.49 -4.12 10.59
N PRO A 57 -8.19 -3.22 11.56
CA PRO A 57 -9.00 -1.97 11.78
C PRO A 57 -8.94 -0.71 10.89
N CYS A 58 -10.10 -0.23 10.46
CA CYS A 58 -10.40 1.19 10.27
C CYS A 58 -11.89 1.45 10.44
N VAL A 59 -12.16 2.63 10.99
CA VAL A 59 -13.48 3.18 11.21
C VAL A 59 -13.39 4.66 10.86
N LEU A 60 -14.32 5.14 10.05
CA LEU A 60 -14.48 6.57 9.80
C LEU A 60 -15.25 7.17 10.99
N ARG A 61 -14.60 8.05 11.74
CA ARG A 61 -15.21 8.91 12.77
C ARG A 61 -16.23 9.86 12.15
N ALA A 62 -15.88 10.41 11.00
CA ALA A 62 -16.73 11.29 10.20
C ALA A 62 -16.62 10.88 8.73
N ARG A 63 -17.73 10.95 7.99
CA ARG A 63 -17.78 10.63 6.57
C ARG A 63 -17.80 11.94 5.76
N PRO A 64 -16.74 12.28 5.02
CA PRO A 64 -16.77 13.46 4.14
C PRO A 64 -17.81 13.29 3.02
N PRO A 65 -18.33 14.37 2.42
CA PRO A 65 -19.23 14.30 1.26
C PRO A 65 -18.58 13.60 0.05
N HIS A 66 -17.28 13.81 -0.16
CA HIS A 66 -16.49 13.19 -1.20
C HIS A 66 -15.27 12.52 -0.58
N TYR A 67 -15.24 11.19 -0.64
CA TYR A 67 -14.15 10.41 -0.08
C TYR A 67 -13.96 9.10 -0.83
N LYS A 68 -12.71 8.61 -0.84
CA LYS A 68 -12.36 7.25 -1.21
C LYS A 68 -11.58 6.63 -0.06
N VAL A 69 -11.68 5.32 0.09
CA VAL A 69 -10.96 4.54 1.09
C VAL A 69 -10.09 3.55 0.32
N LYS A 70 -8.78 3.81 0.29
CA LYS A 70 -7.77 2.93 -0.33
C LYS A 70 -7.31 1.89 0.69
N TRP A 71 -7.15 0.67 0.21
CA TRP A 71 -6.59 -0.45 0.91
C TRP A 71 -5.37 -0.97 0.17
N SER A 72 -4.31 -1.28 0.92
CA SER A 72 -3.10 -1.83 0.36
C SER A 72 -2.43 -2.83 1.29
N LYS A 73 -1.73 -3.78 0.69
CA LYS A 73 -0.67 -4.54 1.37
C LYS A 73 0.61 -3.72 1.22
N VAL A 74 1.17 -3.30 2.35
CA VAL A 74 2.52 -2.73 2.42
C VAL A 74 3.46 -3.86 2.83
N GLU A 75 4.62 -3.99 2.18
CA GLU A 75 5.65 -4.93 2.61
C GLU A 75 6.39 -4.43 3.87
N PRO A 76 6.96 -5.32 4.72
CA PRO A 76 7.54 -4.92 6.00
C PRO A 76 8.64 -3.85 5.89
N ALA A 77 9.37 -3.80 4.77
CA ALA A 77 10.40 -2.80 4.49
C ALA A 77 9.86 -1.49 3.90
N GLY A 78 8.54 -1.34 3.70
CA GLY A 78 7.90 -0.18 3.08
C GLY A 78 8.14 -0.02 1.57
N LEU A 79 8.97 -0.89 0.96
CA LEU A 79 9.44 -0.76 -0.43
C LEU A 79 8.36 -0.98 -1.49
N LEU A 80 7.28 -1.70 -1.17
CA LEU A 80 6.21 -2.02 -2.09
C LEU A 80 4.84 -1.85 -1.42
N GLU A 81 3.99 -1.02 -2.04
CA GLU A 81 2.57 -0.88 -1.72
C GLU A 81 1.73 -1.49 -2.85
N SER A 82 0.98 -2.55 -2.56
CA SER A 82 0.06 -3.20 -3.52
C SER A 82 -1.39 -2.91 -3.15
N VAL A 83 -2.12 -2.17 -4.01
CA VAL A 83 -3.55 -1.87 -3.80
C VAL A 83 -4.39 -3.15 -3.86
N ILE A 84 -5.31 -3.30 -2.92
CA ILE A 84 -6.24 -4.42 -2.78
C ILE A 84 -7.67 -4.01 -3.12
N LEU A 85 -8.09 -2.83 -2.65
CA LEU A 85 -9.48 -2.36 -2.72
C LEU A 85 -9.54 -0.82 -2.69
N ILE A 86 -10.46 -0.22 -3.44
CA ILE A 86 -10.84 1.19 -3.29
C ILE A 86 -12.36 1.28 -3.19
N THR A 87 -12.90 2.10 -2.29
CA THR A 87 -14.36 2.28 -2.12
C THR A 87 -14.75 3.70 -1.73
N ASN A 88 -15.98 4.11 -2.05
CA ASN A 88 -16.64 5.31 -1.51
C ASN A 88 -17.76 4.96 -0.50
N GLY A 89 -17.72 3.77 0.08
CA GLY A 89 -18.75 3.23 0.99
C GLY A 89 -19.99 2.65 0.30
N VAL A 90 -20.34 3.12 -0.91
CA VAL A 90 -21.45 2.58 -1.71
C VAL A 90 -20.94 1.54 -2.70
N GLN A 91 -20.01 1.94 -3.56
CA GLN A 91 -19.35 1.14 -4.58
C GLN A 91 -17.93 0.78 -4.14
N HIS A 92 -17.38 -0.30 -4.69
CA HIS A 92 -15.97 -0.67 -4.51
C HIS A 92 -15.38 -1.26 -5.78
N LYS A 93 -14.06 -1.14 -5.94
CA LYS A 93 -13.28 -1.79 -6.99
C LYS A 93 -12.13 -2.56 -6.34
N ALA A 94 -12.01 -3.83 -6.72
CA ALA A 94 -11.00 -4.76 -6.23
C ALA A 94 -9.77 -4.77 -7.16
N TYR A 95 -8.59 -5.01 -6.58
CA TYR A 95 -7.29 -4.96 -7.26
C TYR A 95 -6.38 -6.11 -6.82
N GLY A 96 -5.59 -6.62 -7.77
CA GLY A 96 -4.56 -7.65 -7.53
C GLY A 96 -5.08 -9.00 -7.00
N PRO A 97 -4.16 -9.92 -6.63
CA PRO A 97 -4.50 -11.29 -6.20
C PRO A 97 -5.23 -11.38 -4.85
N LEU A 98 -5.33 -10.28 -4.10
CA LEU A 98 -6.08 -10.18 -2.86
C LEU A 98 -7.48 -9.58 -3.07
N GLY A 99 -7.72 -8.87 -4.18
CA GLY A 99 -8.96 -8.15 -4.43
C GLY A 99 -10.22 -9.02 -4.36
N GLY A 100 -10.24 -10.19 -5.01
CA GLY A 100 -11.38 -11.11 -4.97
C GLY A 100 -11.67 -11.73 -3.59
N ARG A 101 -10.72 -11.61 -2.65
CA ARG A 101 -10.82 -12.09 -1.26
C ARG A 101 -11.14 -10.96 -0.26
N ALA A 102 -10.96 -9.70 -0.65
CA ALA A 102 -11.22 -8.54 0.19
C ALA A 102 -12.65 -8.02 -0.03
N ARG A 103 -13.40 -7.80 1.06
CA ARG A 103 -14.80 -7.34 1.03
C ARG A 103 -15.05 -6.38 2.18
N LEU A 104 -15.89 -5.38 1.94
CA LEU A 104 -16.33 -4.45 2.99
C LEU A 104 -17.45 -5.10 3.80
N ARG A 105 -17.23 -5.24 5.11
CA ARG A 105 -18.30 -5.58 6.04
C ARG A 105 -19.17 -4.34 6.26
N ARG A 106 -20.34 -4.29 5.62
CA ARG A 106 -21.37 -3.28 5.91
C ARG A 106 -21.96 -3.57 7.29
N GLY A 107 -21.99 -2.58 8.18
CA GLY A 107 -22.78 -2.61 9.42
C GLY A 107 -22.34 -3.60 10.50
N GLY A 108 -21.04 -3.70 10.81
CA GLY A 108 -20.59 -4.48 11.97
C GLY A 108 -19.41 -3.81 12.69
N ARG A 109 -19.42 -3.83 14.04
CA ARG A 109 -18.23 -3.52 14.85
C ARG A 109 -17.15 -4.54 14.51
N GLY A 110 -16.27 -4.16 13.61
CA GLY A 110 -15.47 -5.09 12.85
C GLY A 110 -14.39 -4.31 12.11
N ARG A 111 -13.19 -4.47 12.60
CA ARG A 111 -11.94 -3.90 12.13
C ARG A 111 -11.80 -3.92 10.56
N SER A 112 -11.74 -2.76 9.84
CA SER A 112 -11.43 -2.69 8.37
C SER A 112 -10.40 -1.59 7.87
N ARG A 113 -9.07 -1.86 7.88
CA ARG A 113 -7.87 -0.98 7.69
C ARG A 113 -7.98 -0.04 6.52
N CYS A 114 -7.57 1.21 6.66
CA CYS A 114 -7.64 2.07 5.51
C CYS A 114 -6.72 3.29 5.50
N GLN A 115 -6.54 3.78 4.28
CA GLN A 115 -6.21 5.17 4.01
C GLN A 115 -7.46 5.85 3.47
N LEU A 116 -7.86 6.95 4.08
CA LEU A 116 -8.82 7.88 3.51
C LEU A 116 -8.08 8.74 2.48
N VAL A 117 -8.67 8.84 1.30
CA VAL A 117 -8.18 9.65 0.19
C VAL A 117 -9.30 10.64 -0.13
N ASN A 118 -9.13 11.90 0.28
CA ASN A 118 -10.07 12.98 -0.06
C ASN A 118 -9.55 13.88 -1.20
N GLY A 119 -8.25 13.77 -1.54
CA GLY A 119 -7.61 14.51 -2.62
C GLY A 119 -6.81 15.73 -2.16
N LEU A 120 -6.92 16.13 -0.88
CA LEU A 120 -6.12 17.19 -0.24
C LEU A 120 -5.69 16.81 1.20
N GLU A 121 -6.51 16.06 1.94
CA GLU A 121 -6.27 15.62 3.32
C GLU A 121 -6.23 14.07 3.43
N ASP A 122 -5.17 13.46 2.90
CA ASP A 122 -5.05 12.00 2.85
C ASP A 122 -4.57 11.41 4.21
N GLU A 123 -5.51 11.01 5.05
CA GLU A 123 -5.24 10.32 6.32
C GLU A 123 -4.98 8.82 6.14
N SER A 124 -3.95 8.28 6.78
CA SER A 124 -3.61 6.85 6.69
C SER A 124 -3.43 6.20 8.07
N VAL A 125 -3.93 4.96 8.22
CA VAL A 125 -3.77 4.15 9.44
C VAL A 125 -2.93 2.91 9.16
N SER A 126 -2.04 2.59 10.11
CA SER A 126 -1.04 1.52 10.03
C SER A 126 -1.38 0.32 10.90
N LEU A 127 -1.27 -0.89 10.33
CA LEU A 127 -1.67 -2.15 10.95
C LEU A 127 -0.93 -3.35 10.36
N THR A 128 -0.56 -4.29 11.22
CA THR A 128 0.20 -5.51 10.89
C THR A 128 -0.70 -6.75 11.03
N LEU A 129 -0.77 -7.56 9.98
CA LEU A 129 -1.40 -8.89 10.02
C LEU A 129 -0.33 -9.97 10.23
N GLN A 130 -0.38 -10.64 11.38
CA GLN A 130 0.43 -11.83 11.66
C GLN A 130 -0.36 -13.08 11.26
N LEU A 131 0.21 -13.89 10.37
CA LEU A 131 -0.37 -15.17 9.95
C LEU A 131 0.31 -16.31 10.68
N GLU A 132 -0.39 -16.90 11.64
CA GLU A 132 0.02 -18.13 12.30
C GLU A 132 -0.22 -19.35 11.41
N GLY A 133 0.56 -20.40 11.65
CA GLY A 133 0.37 -21.66 10.96
C GLY A 133 1.00 -22.80 11.74
N LYS A 134 0.16 -23.67 12.30
CA LYS A 134 0.57 -25.05 12.57
C LYS A 134 0.94 -25.67 11.22
N SER A 135 2.19 -26.09 11.03
CA SER A 135 2.54 -26.97 9.92
C SER A 135 1.74 -28.24 10.08
N TRP A 136 0.81 -28.50 9.14
CA TRP A 136 0.11 -29.77 9.12
C TRP A 136 1.11 -30.86 8.69
N PRO A 137 1.34 -31.92 9.48
CA PRO A 137 2.24 -33.00 9.06
C PRO A 137 1.66 -33.68 7.81
N PRO A 138 2.49 -34.10 6.84
CA PRO A 138 1.99 -34.71 5.61
C PRO A 138 1.07 -35.89 5.93
N GLN A 139 -0.16 -35.85 5.43
CA GLN A 139 -1.09 -36.97 5.61
C GLN A 139 -0.54 -38.18 4.86
N ARG A 140 -0.32 -39.28 5.59
CA ARG A 140 0.01 -40.57 4.98
C ARG A 140 -1.27 -41.14 4.35
N PRO A 141 -1.30 -41.44 3.05
CA PRO A 141 -2.38 -42.23 2.49
C PRO A 141 -2.25 -43.69 2.95
N GLY A 142 -3.36 -44.30 3.36
CA GLY A 142 -3.48 -45.76 3.50
C GLY A 142 -3.68 -46.31 4.92
N GLN A 143 -4.95 -46.54 5.27
CA GLN A 143 -5.42 -47.85 5.76
C GLN A 143 -6.96 -47.88 5.72
N GLY A 144 -7.51 -48.94 5.12
CA GLY A 144 -8.91 -49.07 4.71
C GLY A 144 -8.97 -49.86 3.42
#